data_AF-A0A919Q0U7-F1
#
_entry.id   AF-A0A919Q0U7-F1
#
_cell.length_a   1.000
_cell.length_b   1.000
_cell.length_c   1.000
_cell.angle_alpha   90.00
_cell.angle_beta   90.00
_cell.angle_gamma   90.00
#
_symmetry.space_group_name_H-M   'P 1'
#
loop_
_entity.id
_entity.type
_entity.pdbx_description
1 polymer ?
#
loop_
_entity_poly.entity_id
_entity_poly.type
_entity_poly.pdbx_seq_one_letter_code
_entity_poly.pdbx_strand_id
1 'polypeptide(L)'
;MFIEVIGRRLLPDNVDRDDVEDLLTAVLGADGEVTGAGVGMGGWNLDVELTVDDGAAAGVVSRLAVALVEQGLGWVELRPEGEGAGMPALSFVE
;
A
#
# COMPACT_ATOMS: atom_id res chain seq x y z
N MET A 1 -5.40 -1.83 11.77
CA MET A 1 -3.93 -1.88 11.51
C MET A 1 -3.58 -0.78 10.53
N PHE A 2 -2.44 -0.12 10.67
CA PHE A 2 -1.97 0.85 9.66
C PHE A 2 -0.97 0.20 8.71
N ILE A 3 -0.95 0.65 7.46
CA ILE A 3 0.03 0.28 6.45
C ILE A 3 0.48 1.56 5.77
N GLU A 4 1.78 1.82 5.74
CA GLU A 4 2.36 2.83 4.88
C GLU A 4 2.70 2.21 3.52
N VAL A 5 2.15 2.80 2.46
CA VAL A 5 2.46 2.47 1.06
C VAL A 5 3.54 3.44 0.59
N ILE A 6 4.70 2.94 0.19
CA ILE A 6 5.87 3.77 -0.07
C ILE A 6 6.33 3.62 -1.51
N GLY A 7 6.28 4.72 -2.25
CA GLY A 7 6.82 4.83 -3.60
C GLY A 7 8.15 5.58 -3.65
N ARG A 8 9.28 4.85 -3.69
CA ARG A 8 10.65 5.43 -3.81
C ARG A 8 11.11 5.73 -5.23
N ARG A 9 10.26 5.49 -6.23
CA ARG A 9 10.52 5.78 -7.65
C ARG A 9 9.44 6.72 -8.16
N LEU A 10 9.73 7.40 -9.27
CA LEU A 10 8.70 8.12 -10.01
C LEU A 10 7.67 7.11 -10.53
N LEU A 11 6.39 7.49 -10.47
CA LEU A 11 5.33 6.75 -11.12
C LEU A 11 5.53 6.80 -12.65
N PRO A 12 5.01 5.81 -13.38
CA PRO A 12 4.91 5.89 -14.85
C PRO A 12 4.21 7.18 -15.29
N ASP A 13 4.57 7.72 -16.46
CA ASP A 13 4.06 9.01 -16.97
C ASP A 13 2.52 9.08 -17.09
N ASN A 14 1.85 7.92 -17.16
CA ASN A 14 0.40 7.78 -17.29
C ASN A 14 -0.29 7.34 -15.98
N VAL A 15 0.41 7.39 -14.86
CA VAL A 15 -0.09 7.02 -13.54
C VAL A 15 0.27 8.16 -12.60
N ASP A 16 -0.75 8.76 -11.98
CA ASP A 16 -0.53 9.66 -10.86
C ASP A 16 -0.82 8.97 -9.53
N ARG A 17 -0.64 9.70 -8.44
CA ARG A 17 -0.84 9.16 -7.09
C ARG A 17 -2.31 8.85 -6.82
N ASP A 18 -3.22 9.62 -7.40
CA ASP A 18 -4.66 9.45 -7.18
C ASP A 18 -5.14 8.17 -7.88
N ASP A 19 -4.55 7.78 -9.02
CA ASP A 19 -4.76 6.45 -9.63
C ASP A 19 -4.37 5.30 -8.68
N VAL A 20 -3.30 5.47 -7.91
CA VAL A 20 -2.87 4.48 -6.91
C VAL A 20 -3.83 4.45 -5.72
N GLU A 21 -4.27 5.62 -5.25
CA GLU A 21 -5.26 5.75 -4.18
C GLU A 21 -6.59 5.07 -4.57
N ASP A 22 -7.08 5.32 -5.79
CA ASP A 22 -8.29 4.71 -6.33
C ASP A 22 -8.17 3.19 -6.45
N LEU A 23 -7.02 2.69 -6.93
CA LEU A 23 -6.73 1.26 -6.99
C LEU A 23 -6.80 0.61 -5.61
N LEU A 24 -6.09 1.18 -4.63
CA LEU A 24 -6.06 0.64 -3.27
C LEU A 24 -7.45 0.69 -2.64
N THR A 25 -8.18 1.78 -2.81
CA THR A 25 -9.55 1.95 -2.32
C THR A 25 -10.49 0.89 -2.89
N ALA A 26 -10.40 0.61 -4.20
CA ALA A 26 -11.19 -0.43 -4.85
C ALA A 26 -10.89 -1.83 -4.32
N VAL A 27 -9.61 -2.13 -4.02
CA VAL A 27 -9.17 -3.43 -3.50
C VAL A 27 -9.54 -3.61 -2.02
N LEU A 28 -9.45 -2.54 -1.23
CA LEU A 28 -9.81 -2.52 0.19
C LEU A 28 -11.31 -2.78 0.38
N GLY A 29 -12.17 -2.10 -0.37
CA GLY A 29 -13.61 -2.24 -0.23
C GLY A 29 -14.08 -1.96 1.20
N ALA A 30 -14.63 -2.98 1.88
CA ALA A 30 -15.09 -2.85 3.27
C ALA A 30 -13.99 -3.10 4.32
N ASP A 31 -12.80 -3.56 3.89
CA ASP A 31 -11.74 -4.03 4.79
C ASP A 31 -10.79 -2.91 5.26
N GLY A 32 -10.95 -1.69 4.73
CA GLY A 32 -10.11 -0.55 5.07
C GLY A 32 -10.35 0.65 4.17
N GLU A 33 -9.55 1.69 4.38
CA GLU A 33 -9.58 2.93 3.62
C GLU A 33 -8.17 3.53 3.48
N VAL A 34 -7.96 4.34 2.43
CA VAL A 34 -6.79 5.22 2.32
C VAL A 34 -7.09 6.49 3.11
N THR A 35 -6.25 6.84 4.09
CA THR A 35 -6.54 7.90 5.08
C THR A 35 -5.62 9.12 4.96
N GLY A 36 -4.49 8.98 4.27
CA GLY A 36 -3.45 10.00 4.25
C GLY A 36 -2.51 9.86 3.07
N ALA A 37 -1.80 10.95 2.79
CA ALA A 37 -0.83 10.99 1.71
C ALA A 37 0.22 12.08 1.92
N GLY A 38 1.43 11.81 1.45
CA GLY A 38 2.57 12.73 1.53
C GLY A 38 3.47 12.67 0.30
N VAL A 39 4.12 13.78 0.01
CA VAL A 39 5.12 13.90 -1.07
C VAL A 39 6.36 14.61 -0.55
N GLY A 40 7.54 14.13 -0.95
CA GLY A 40 8.80 14.72 -0.51
C GLY A 40 9.97 14.35 -1.43
N MET A 41 11.16 14.86 -1.11
CA MET A 41 12.37 14.63 -1.92
C MET A 41 12.75 13.14 -2.07
N GLY A 42 12.20 12.24 -1.25
CA GLY A 42 12.45 10.80 -1.28
C GLY A 42 11.39 9.96 -2.02
N GLY A 43 10.34 10.59 -2.57
CA GLY A 43 9.23 9.88 -3.22
C GLY A 43 7.85 10.32 -2.72
N TRP A 44 6.90 9.40 -2.76
CA TRP A 44 5.53 9.59 -2.31
C TRP A 44 5.11 8.47 -1.35
N ASN A 45 4.13 8.74 -0.50
CA ASN A 45 3.50 7.74 0.35
C ASN A 45 1.97 7.92 0.41
N LEU A 46 1.30 6.82 0.72
CA LEU A 46 -0.12 6.77 1.09
C LEU A 46 -0.25 6.00 2.41
N ASP A 47 -1.17 6.43 3.25
CA ASP A 47 -1.51 5.77 4.50
C ASP A 47 -2.79 4.97 4.30
N VAL A 48 -2.76 3.69 4.68
CA VAL A 48 -3.91 2.79 4.63
C VAL A 48 -4.27 2.35 6.05
N GLU A 49 -5.53 2.50 6.42
CA GLU A 49 -6.08 1.99 7.66
C GLU A 49 -6.96 0.76 7.37
N LEU A 50 -6.58 -0.38 7.92
CA LEU A 50 -7.36 -1.61 7.88
C LEU A 50 -8.33 -1.68 9.06
N THR A 51 -9.60 -1.96 8.77
CA THR A 51 -10.68 -2.16 9.76
C THR A 51 -10.85 -3.62 10.18
N VAL A 52 -10.13 -4.54 9.55
CA VAL A 52 -10.14 -5.98 9.86
C VAL A 52 -9.28 -6.33 11.07
N ASP A 53 -9.52 -7.51 11.65
CA ASP A 53 -8.66 -8.08 12.68
C ASP A 53 -7.29 -8.52 12.13
N ASP A 54 -6.33 -8.70 13.04
CA ASP A 54 -4.95 -9.08 12.71
C ASP A 54 -4.84 -10.42 11.96
N GLY A 55 -5.81 -11.33 12.15
CA GLY A 55 -5.84 -12.63 11.48
C GLY A 55 -6.20 -12.52 10.00
N ALA A 56 -6.99 -11.51 9.62
CA ALA A 56 -7.36 -11.22 8.24
C ALA A 56 -6.44 -10.22 7.54
N ALA A 57 -5.72 -9.37 8.30
CA ALA A 57 -4.89 -8.29 7.77
C ALA A 57 -3.85 -8.77 6.73
N ALA A 58 -3.17 -9.89 6.97
CA ALA A 58 -2.19 -10.44 6.02
C ALA A 58 -2.81 -10.79 4.65
N GLY A 59 -4.05 -11.25 4.64
CA GLY A 59 -4.81 -11.52 3.41
C GLY A 59 -5.15 -10.24 2.65
N VAL A 60 -5.47 -9.15 3.37
CA VAL A 60 -5.71 -7.84 2.76
C VAL A 60 -4.42 -7.29 2.14
N VAL A 61 -3.31 -7.30 2.89
CA VAL A 61 -1.98 -6.87 2.40
C VAL A 61 -1.58 -7.63 1.13
N SER A 62 -1.82 -8.95 1.10
CA SER A 62 -1.51 -9.77 -0.07
C SER A 62 -2.33 -9.36 -1.30
N ARG A 63 -3.62 -9.01 -1.13
CA ARG A 63 -4.45 -8.52 -2.24
C ARG A 63 -3.99 -7.16 -2.76
N LEU A 64 -3.61 -6.25 -1.86
CA LEU A 64 -3.05 -4.94 -2.25
C LEU A 64 -1.76 -5.11 -3.04
N ALA A 65 -0.87 -5.99 -2.60
CA ALA A 65 0.37 -6.30 -3.31
C ALA A 65 0.11 -6.84 -4.72
N VAL A 66 -0.81 -7.80 -4.87
CA VAL A 66 -1.18 -8.35 -6.18
C VAL A 66 -1.70 -7.25 -7.10
N ALA A 67 -2.61 -6.40 -6.62
CA ALA A 67 -3.16 -5.31 -7.42
C ALA A 67 -2.09 -4.31 -7.89
N LEU A 68 -1.13 -3.97 -7.01
CA LEU A 68 0.00 -3.11 -7.38
C LEU A 68 0.88 -3.77 -8.45
N VAL A 69 1.19 -5.07 -8.32
CA VAL A 69 1.95 -5.82 -9.32
C VAL A 69 1.22 -5.86 -10.67
N GLU A 70 -0.09 -6.09 -10.68
CA GLU A 70 -0.91 -6.11 -11.89
C GLU A 70 -0.94 -4.76 -12.62
N GLN A 71 -0.71 -3.66 -11.90
CA GLN A 71 -0.56 -2.31 -12.46
C GLN A 71 0.89 -1.94 -12.81
N GLY A 72 1.84 -2.88 -12.74
CA GLY A 72 3.26 -2.61 -12.98
C GLY A 72 3.95 -1.81 -11.86
N LEU A 73 3.34 -1.76 -10.68
CA LEU A 73 3.81 -1.07 -9.49
C LEU A 73 4.38 -2.05 -8.44
N GLY A 74 4.87 -3.22 -8.86
CA GLY A 74 5.42 -4.25 -7.95
C GLY A 74 6.63 -3.80 -7.11
N TRP A 75 7.22 -2.65 -7.45
CA TRP A 75 8.31 -2.02 -6.71
C TRP A 75 7.83 -1.18 -5.51
N VAL A 76 6.53 -0.92 -5.38
CA VAL A 76 5.93 -0.19 -4.26
C VAL A 76 5.99 -1.05 -3.00
N GLU A 77 6.45 -0.47 -1.90
CA GLU A 77 6.57 -1.17 -0.61
C GLU A 77 5.27 -1.02 0.19
N LEU A 78 4.78 -2.13 0.74
CA LEU A 78 3.71 -2.13 1.74
C LEU A 78 4.34 -2.41 3.11
N ARG A 79 4.33 -1.40 4.00
CA ARG A 79 4.92 -1.49 5.33
C ARG A 79 3.84 -1.39 6.42
N PRO A 80 3.50 -2.50 7.10
CA PRO A 80 2.63 -2.44 8.26
C PRO A 80 3.21 -1.56 9.36
N GLU A 81 2.41 -0.67 9.93
CA GLU A 81 2.76 0.21 11.05
C GLU A 81 1.98 -0.19 12.32
N GLY A 82 2.71 -0.45 13.41
CA GLY A 82 2.14 -0.78 14.73
C GLY A 82 3.17 -1.26 15.76
N GLU A 83 2.90 -1.02 17.05
CA GLU A 83 3.68 -1.59 18.16
C GLU A 83 3.58 -3.12 18.14
N GLY A 84 4.69 -3.80 17.86
CA GLY A 84 4.76 -5.26 17.75
C GLY A 84 4.84 -5.81 16.32
N ALA A 85 5.15 -4.97 15.32
CA ALA A 85 5.38 -5.37 13.92
C ALA A 85 6.59 -6.31 13.76
N GLY A 86 6.44 -7.57 14.18
CA GLY A 86 7.28 -8.70 13.81
C GLY A 86 6.99 -9.21 12.39
N MET A 87 6.27 -8.44 11.57
CA MET A 87 6.04 -8.74 10.17
C MET A 87 7.07 -7.95 9.34
N PRO A 88 8.01 -8.63 8.66
CA PRO A 88 8.98 -7.94 7.82
C PRO A 88 8.26 -7.19 6.71
N ALA A 89 8.78 -6.01 6.35
CA ALA A 89 8.33 -5.28 5.18
C ALA A 89 8.32 -6.22 3.95
N LEU A 90 7.19 -6.32 3.27
CA LEU A 90 7.08 -7.14 2.07
C LEU A 90 7.57 -6.30 0.89
N SER A 91 8.78 -6.60 0.43
CA SER A 91 9.31 -6.10 -0.83
C SER A 91 9.17 -7.20 -1.87
N PHE A 92 8.40 -6.94 -2.92
CA PHE A 92 8.30 -7.83 -4.07
C PHE A 92 9.39 -7.41 -5.07
N VAL A 93 10.26 -8.36 -5.42
CA VAL A 93 11.30 -8.15 -6.43
C VAL A 93 10.79 -8.75 -7.73
N GLU A 94 10.89 -7.98 -8.82
CA GLU A 94 10.58 -8.41 -10.19
C GLU A 94 11.28 -9.72 -10.60
#